data_AF-A0AAV0RI23-F1
#
_entry.id   AF-A0AAV0RI23-F1
#
_cell.length_a   1.000
_cell.length_b   1.000
_cell.length_c   1.000
_cell.angle_alpha   90.00
_cell.angle_beta   90.00
_cell.angle_gamma   90.00
#
_symmetry.space_group_name_H-M   'P 1'
#
loop_
_entity.id
_entity.type
_entity.pdbx_description
1 polymer ?
#
loop_
_entity_poly.entity_id
_entity_poly.type
_entity_poly.pdbx_seq_one_letter_code
_entity_poly.pdbx_strand_id
1 'polypeptide(L)' 'MKDLELSRNSIFGGVPSSVSGLQSLDLSRNRLCGRLPATKFPASSFVGNNCLCGSPLLPCK' A
#
# COMPACT_ATOMS: atom_id res chain seq x y z
N MET A 1 -19.11 -5.37 2.12
CA MET A 1 -17.81 -5.93 1.69
C MET A 1 -17.06 -4.81 0.98
N LYS A 2 -15.95 -4.33 1.55
CA LYS A 2 -15.09 -3.30 0.94
C LYS A 2 -13.66 -3.81 0.98
N ASP A 3 -13.44 -4.95 0.33
CA ASP A 3 -12.17 -5.66 0.33
C ASP A 3 -11.54 -5.53 -1.05
N LEU A 4 -10.25 -5.19 -1.09
CA LEU A 4 -9.51 -5.02 -2.33
C LEU A 4 -8.23 -5.85 -2.29
N GLU A 5 -8.20 -6.89 -3.12
CA GLU A 5 -7.07 -7.81 -3.25
C GLU A 5 -6.42 -7.58 -4.62
N LEU A 6 -5.25 -6.94 -4.64
CA LEU A 6 -4.47 -6.67 -5.86
C LEU A 6 -3.01 -7.13 -5.70
N SER A 7 -2.78 -8.11 -4.83
CA SER A 7 -1.44 -8.65 -4.59
C SER A 7 -0.86 -9.29 -5.86
N ARG A 8 0.47 -9.23 -6.02
CA ARG A 8 1.24 -9.84 -7.14
C ARG A 8 0.84 -9.35 -8.53
N ASN A 9 0.53 -8.07 -8.67
CA ASN A 9 0.31 -7.43 -9.95
C ASN A 9 1.52 -6.56 -10.34
N SER A 10 1.43 -5.90 -11.49
CA SER A 10 2.45 -4.95 -11.97
C SER A 10 1.98 -3.49 -11.86
N ILE A 11 1.18 -3.18 -10.83
CA ILE A 11 0.66 -1.82 -10.61
C ILE A 11 1.81 -0.90 -10.21
N PHE A 12 1.83 0.30 -10.80
CA PHE A 12 2.83 1.34 -10.59
C PHE A 12 2.16 2.64 -10.12
N GLY A 13 2.97 3.56 -9.58
CA GLY A 13 2.50 4.84 -9.04
C GLY A 13 2.38 4.82 -7.51
N GLY A 14 1.64 5.80 -6.98
CA GLY A 14 1.45 5.97 -5.53
C GLY A 14 0.18 5.29 -5.01
N VAL A 15 0.13 5.07 -3.69
CA VAL A 15 -1.09 4.61 -3.03
C VAL A 15 -2.02 5.81 -2.80
N PRO A 16 -3.23 5.83 -3.37
CA PRO A 16 -4.16 6.94 -3.20
C PRO A 16 -4.79 6.92 -1.79
N SER A 17 -5.11 8.08 -1.23
CA SER A 17 -5.72 8.20 0.12
C SER A 17 -7.13 7.60 0.21
N SER A 18 -7.80 7.39 -0.93
CA SER A 18 -9.12 6.78 -1.02
C SER A 18 -9.18 5.34 -0.52
N VAL A 19 -8.03 4.64 -0.43
CA VAL A 19 -7.98 3.28 0.12
C VAL A 19 -8.35 3.22 1.60
N SER A 20 -8.29 4.35 2.32
CA SER A 20 -8.65 4.43 3.75
C SER A 20 -10.09 4.00 4.07
N GLY A 21 -11.00 4.10 3.08
CA GLY A 21 -12.40 3.69 3.20
C GLY A 21 -12.65 2.18 3.07
N LEU A 22 -11.61 1.37 2.79
CA LEU A 22 -11.71 -0.07 2.65
C LEU A 22 -11.68 -0.78 4.02
N GLN A 23 -12.25 -1.98 4.08
CA GLN A 23 -12.17 -2.86 5.25
C GLN A 23 -10.90 -3.69 5.22
N SER A 24 -10.59 -4.32 4.08
CA SER A 24 -9.36 -5.06 3.82
C SER A 24 -8.66 -4.58 2.55
N LEU A 25 -7.34 -4.64 2.55
CA LEU A 25 -6.49 -4.26 1.43
C LEU A 25 -5.24 -5.13 1.38
N ASP A 26 -4.94 -5.70 0.22
CA ASP A 26 -3.64 -6.29 -0.09
C ASP A 26 -3.11 -5.74 -1.42
N LEU A 27 -2.06 -4.92 -1.35
CA LEU A 27 -1.31 -4.38 -2.50
C LEU A 27 0.11 -4.96 -2.56
N SER A 28 0.38 -6.06 -1.86
CA SER A 28 1.70 -6.66 -1.76
C SER A 28 2.22 -7.09 -3.13
N ARG A 29 3.55 -7.05 -3.28
CA ARG A 29 4.28 -7.51 -4.48
C ARG A 29 3.80 -6.80 -5.76
N ASN A 30 3.68 -5.47 -5.70
CA ASN A 30 3.49 -4.59 -6.85
C ASN A 30 4.73 -3.72 -7.07
N ARG A 31 4.64 -2.71 -7.94
CA ARG A 31 5.70 -1.72 -8.23
C ARG A 31 5.30 -0.32 -7.75
N LEU A 32 4.60 -0.24 -6.61
CA LEU A 32 4.17 1.03 -6.02
C LEU A 32 5.36 1.77 -5.39
N CYS A 33 5.28 3.10 -5.37
CA CYS A 33 6.39 3.98 -5.03
C CYS A 33 5.88 5.29 -4.41
N GLY A 34 6.68 5.89 -3.53
CA GLY A 34 6.36 7.15 -2.88
C GLY A 34 5.83 7.00 -1.44
N ARG A 35 5.39 8.12 -0.87
CA ARG A 35 4.95 8.18 0.52
C ARG A 35 3.55 7.58 0.67
N LEU A 36 3.39 6.65 1.61
CA LEU A 36 2.09 6.12 1.97
C LEU A 36 1.20 7.22 2.56
N PRO A 37 -0.08 7.31 2.13
CA PRO A 37 -1.06 8.13 2.83
C PRO A 37 -1.35 7.54 4.22
N ALA A 38 -1.97 8.33 5.10
CA ALA A 38 -2.44 7.83 6.38
C ALA A 38 -3.36 6.62 6.16
N THR A 39 -2.97 5.48 6.70
CA THR A 39 -3.63 4.19 6.46
C THR A 39 -3.73 3.41 7.76
N LYS A 40 -4.82 2.64 7.90
CA LYS A 40 -5.04 1.68 8.99
C LYS A 40 -4.53 0.26 8.66
N PHE A 41 -4.08 0.05 7.42
CA PHE A 41 -3.65 -1.27 6.96
C PHE A 41 -2.25 -1.61 7.47
N PRO A 42 -1.97 -2.90 7.78
CA PRO A 42 -0.67 -3.34 8.24
C PRO A 42 0.40 -3.24 7.14
N ALA A 43 1.67 -3.26 7.54
CA ALA A 43 2.81 -3.27 6.61
C ALA A 43 2.79 -4.46 5.63
N SER A 44 2.18 -5.58 6.02
CA SER A 44 2.01 -6.76 5.15
C SER A 44 1.22 -6.44 3.88
N SER A 45 0.24 -5.53 3.95
CA SER A 45 -0.54 -5.09 2.79
C SER A 45 0.30 -4.36 1.73
N PHE A 46 1.53 -3.95 2.06
CA PHE A 46 2.41 -3.18 1.18
C PHE A 46 3.75 -3.87 0.91
N VAL A 47 3.99 -5.07 1.47
CA VAL A 47 5.28 -5.77 1.35
C VAL A 47 5.65 -6.03 -0.12
N GLY A 48 6.93 -5.90 -0.45
CA GLY A 48 7.42 -6.10 -1.83
C GLY A 48 7.27 -4.89 -2.75
N ASN A 49 6.80 -3.75 -2.25
CA ASN A 49 6.83 -2.46 -2.95
C ASN A 49 8.03 -1.63 -2.44
N ASN A 50 9.22 -1.87 -2.99
CA ASN A 50 10.50 -1.40 -2.42
C ASN A 50 10.66 0.13 -2.35
N CYS A 51 9.89 0.89 -3.13
CA CYS A 51 9.93 2.35 -3.13
C CYS A 51 8.90 2.99 -2.18
N LEU A 52 8.04 2.21 -1.52
CA LEU A 52 7.10 2.77 -0.56
C LEU A 52 7.80 3.13 0.76
N CYS A 53 7.40 4.26 1.33
CA CYS A 53 7.89 4.74 2.62
C CYS A 53 6.79 5.46 3.40
N GLY A 54 6.97 5.64 4.71
CA GLY A 54 5.98 6.19 5.63
C GLY A 54 5.16 5.11 6.34
N SER A 55 4.58 5.47 7.50
CA SER A 55 3.86 4.53 8.37
C SER A 55 2.78 3.74 7.61
N PRO A 56 2.72 2.40 7.74
CA PRO A 56 3.42 1.54 8.72
C PRO A 56 4.82 1.04 8.29
N LEU A 57 5.36 1.50 7.17
CA LEU A 57 6.70 1.13 6.69
C LEU A 57 7.79 2.03 7.29
N LEU A 58 9.03 1.84 6.83
CA LEU A 58 10.15 2.71 7.15
C LEU A 58 9.85 4.17 6.75
N PRO A 59 10.25 5.16 7.56
CA PRO A 59 10.13 6.57 7.21
C PRO A 59 10.82 6.89 5.87
N CYS A 60 10.25 7.84 5.13
CA CYS A 60 10.92 8.39 3.94
C CYS A 60 12.19 9.14 4.38
N LYS A 61 13.26 9.01 3.60
CA LYS A 61 14.49 9.80 3.77
C LYS A 61 14.33 11.21 3.22
#